data_AF-D8LWR8-F1
#
_entry.id   AF-D8LWR8-F1
#
_cell.length_a   1.000
_cell.length_b   1.000
_cell.length_c   1.000
_cell.angle_alpha   90.00
_cell.angle_beta   90.00
_cell.angle_gamma   90.00
#
_symmetry.space_group_name_H-M   'P 1'
#
loop_
_entity.id
_entity.type
_entity.pdbx_description
1 polymer ?
#
loop_
_entity_poly.entity_id
_entity_poly.type
_entity_poly.pdbx_seq_one_letter_code
_entity_poly.pdbx_strand_id
1 'polypeptide(L)'
;MLDFLKKEVSECAILCGAIKMWITLRIPKMEDGNDFNVSIQEECVNTISDVEDEAYSILDSISNYHHTRGSYIIEMVANPSVMDFAKCISQVDETQFFNTKLSIQSFRNNYALLYDLVIKNLEKLRTPTSHVDSLSFY
;
A
#
# COMPACT_ATOMS: atom_id res chain seq x y z
N MET A 1 -15.12 -4.37 -12.57
CA MET A 1 -14.39 -3.25 -11.93
C MET A 1 -13.67 -3.70 -10.67
N LEU A 2 -14.34 -4.44 -9.76
CA LEU A 2 -13.68 -5.04 -8.59
C LEU A 2 -12.58 -6.03 -8.95
N ASP A 3 -12.76 -6.90 -9.94
CA ASP A 3 -11.70 -7.85 -10.36
C ASP A 3 -10.47 -7.13 -10.90
N PHE A 4 -10.69 -6.05 -11.66
CA PHE A 4 -9.61 -5.19 -12.12
C PHE A 4 -8.88 -4.56 -10.93
N LEU A 5 -9.61 -3.88 -10.03
CA LEU A 5 -9.02 -3.28 -8.83
C LEU A 5 -8.23 -4.31 -8.01
N LYS A 6 -8.81 -5.49 -7.75
CA LYS A 6 -8.17 -6.58 -7.01
C LYS A 6 -6.84 -6.98 -7.63
N LYS A 7 -6.79 -7.11 -8.96
CA LYS A 7 -5.55 -7.41 -9.68
C LYS A 7 -4.51 -6.31 -9.50
N GLU A 8 -4.88 -5.06 -9.76
CA GLU A 8 -3.96 -3.91 -9.67
C GLU A 8 -3.41 -3.71 -8.25
N VAL A 9 -4.25 -3.86 -7.23
CA VAL A 9 -3.88 -3.78 -5.82
C VAL A 9 -2.90 -4.90 -5.44
N SER A 10 -3.17 -6.12 -5.90
CA SER A 10 -2.32 -7.28 -5.60
C SER A 10 -0.94 -7.11 -6.22
N GLU A 11 -0.88 -6.61 -7.45
CA GLU A 11 0.39 -6.29 -8.12
C GLU A 11 1.13 -5.16 -7.40
N CYS A 12 0.43 -4.11 -6.97
CA CYS A 12 1.00 -3.02 -6.20
C CYS A 12 1.65 -3.50 -4.90
N ALA A 13 0.96 -4.35 -4.13
CA ALA A 13 1.51 -4.91 -2.89
C ALA A 13 2.80 -5.71 -3.13
N ILE A 14 2.83 -6.55 -4.19
CA ILE A 14 4.02 -7.32 -4.56
C ILE A 14 5.19 -6.40 -4.94
N LEU A 15 4.93 -5.37 -5.75
CA LEU A 15 5.96 -4.41 -6.18
C LEU A 15 6.49 -3.59 -5.00
N CYS A 16 5.60 -3.11 -4.12
CA CYS A 16 5.99 -2.38 -2.91
C CYS A 16 6.85 -3.26 -2.00
N GLY A 17 6.42 -4.50 -1.73
CA GLY A 17 7.18 -5.44 -0.92
C GLY A 17 8.58 -5.72 -1.49
N ALA A 18 8.70 -5.86 -2.81
CA ALA A 18 9.98 -6.07 -3.48
C ALA A 18 10.94 -4.86 -3.33
N ILE A 19 10.46 -3.64 -3.58
CA ILE A 19 11.26 -2.42 -3.45
C ILE A 19 11.62 -2.17 -1.98
N LYS A 20 10.65 -2.31 -1.08
CA LYS A 20 10.85 -2.18 0.37
C LYS A 20 11.96 -3.09 0.86
N MET A 21 11.87 -4.38 0.54
CA MET A 21 12.89 -5.37 0.89
C MET A 21 14.25 -5.02 0.29
N TRP A 22 14.30 -4.59 -0.97
CA TRP A 22 15.55 -4.18 -1.62
C TRP A 22 16.24 -3.01 -0.90
N ILE A 23 15.48 -2.02 -0.42
CA ILE A 23 16.03 -0.92 0.37
C ILE A 23 16.47 -1.40 1.75
N THR A 24 15.61 -2.15 2.45
CA THR A 24 15.90 -2.66 3.80
C THR A 24 17.19 -3.49 3.85
N LEU A 25 17.43 -4.34 2.86
CA LEU A 25 18.65 -5.15 2.77
C LEU A 25 19.93 -4.33 2.51
N ARG A 26 19.80 -3.05 2.13
CA ARG A 26 20.92 -2.13 1.91
C ARG A 26 21.18 -1.19 3.07
N ILE A 27 20.34 -1.22 4.11
CA ILE A 27 20.60 -0.50 5.33
C ILE A 27 21.89 -1.07 5.94
N PRO A 28 22.93 -0.23 6.16
CA PRO A 28 24.21 -0.68 6.68
C PRO A 28 24.10 -1.12 8.14
N LYS A 29 25.18 -1.70 8.67
CA LYS A 29 25.28 -2.00 10.10
C LYS A 29 25.10 -0.71 10.91
N MET A 30 24.42 -0.81 12.05
CA MET A 30 24.30 0.28 13.01
C MET A 30 25.69 0.65 13.55
N GLU A 31 26.06 1.92 13.42
CA GLU A 31 27.31 2.51 13.90
C GLU A 31 27.02 3.87 14.54
N ASP A 32 27.87 4.31 15.46
CA ASP A 32 27.74 5.62 16.08
C ASP A 32 28.19 6.72 15.08
N GLY A 33 27.22 7.26 14.33
CA GLY A 33 27.39 8.43 13.46
C GLY A 33 27.16 8.17 11.96
N ASN A 34 26.87 9.25 11.23
CA ASN A 34 26.50 9.27 9.80
C ASN A 34 25.14 8.66 9.44
N ASP A 35 24.13 8.92 10.28
CA ASP A 35 22.76 8.39 10.15
C ASP A 35 21.91 9.04 9.05
N PHE A 36 22.38 10.13 8.41
CA PHE A 36 21.55 10.89 7.47
C PHE A 36 21.12 10.07 6.24
N ASN A 37 22.01 9.26 5.68
CA ASN A 37 21.64 8.41 4.54
C ASN A 37 20.72 7.27 4.99
N VAL A 38 20.91 6.76 6.21
CA VAL A 38 20.07 5.71 6.80
C VAL A 38 18.67 6.24 7.04
N SER A 39 18.52 7.46 7.57
CA SER A 39 17.21 8.08 7.79
C SER A 39 16.43 8.27 6.49
N ILE A 40 17.12 8.61 5.38
CA ILE A 40 16.48 8.68 4.04
C ILE A 40 15.99 7.29 3.60
N GLN A 41 16.79 6.24 3.82
CA GLN A 41 16.40 4.86 3.50
C GLN A 41 15.18 4.43 4.31
N GLU A 42 15.18 4.71 5.62
CA GLU A 42 14.06 4.43 6.52
C GLU A 42 12.79 5.19 6.13
N GLU A 43 12.90 6.47 5.79
CA GLU A 43 11.77 7.29 5.31
C GLU A 43 11.17 6.72 4.01
N CYS A 44 12.02 6.29 3.08
CA CYS A 44 11.56 5.64 1.85
C CYS A 44 10.86 4.32 2.14
N VAL A 45 11.42 3.48 3.02
CA VAL A 45 10.82 2.20 3.45
C VAL A 45 9.45 2.43 4.10
N ASN A 46 9.34 3.41 4.98
CA ASN A 46 8.08 3.74 5.66
C ASN A 46 7.01 4.18 4.64
N THR A 47 7.36 5.09 3.73
CA THR A 47 6.42 5.56 2.71
C THR A 47 5.95 4.42 1.79
N ILE A 48 6.85 3.51 1.41
CA ILE A 48 6.48 2.32 0.62
C ILE A 48 5.59 1.39 1.44
N SER A 49 5.85 1.24 2.74
CA SER A 49 5.03 0.42 3.63
C SER A 49 3.60 0.97 3.75
N ASP A 50 3.43 2.28 3.87
CA ASP A 50 2.11 2.91 3.94
C ASP A 50 1.27 2.61 2.68
N VAL A 51 1.89 2.65 1.49
CA VAL A 51 1.23 2.30 0.22
C VAL A 51 0.91 0.80 0.15
N GLU A 52 1.79 -0.05 0.67
CA GLU A 52 1.55 -1.50 0.74
C GLU A 52 0.38 -1.82 1.69
N ASP A 53 0.30 -1.16 2.84
CA ASP A 53 -0.76 -1.34 3.83
C ASP A 53 -2.12 -0.84 3.30
N GLU A 54 -2.12 0.27 2.55
CA GLU A 54 -3.31 0.73 1.81
C GLU A 54 -3.78 -0.36 0.81
N ALA A 55 -2.86 -1.03 0.14
CA ALA A 55 -3.20 -2.12 -0.77
C ALA A 55 -3.85 -3.30 -0.04
N TYR A 56 -3.31 -3.75 1.09
CA TYR A 56 -3.95 -4.80 1.90
C TYR A 56 -5.33 -4.39 2.40
N SER A 57 -5.48 -3.15 2.89
CA SER A 57 -6.76 -2.61 3.36
C SER A 57 -7.86 -2.64 2.28
N ILE A 58 -7.49 -2.41 1.01
CA ILE A 58 -8.43 -2.48 -0.11
C ILE A 58 -8.85 -3.93 -0.41
N LEU A 59 -7.94 -4.90 -0.31
CA LEU A 59 -8.29 -6.33 -0.46
C LEU A 59 -9.26 -6.79 0.63
N ASP A 60 -9.04 -6.33 1.87
CA ASP A 60 -9.95 -6.60 2.99
C ASP A 60 -11.31 -5.92 2.78
N SER A 61 -11.33 -4.69 2.30
CA SER A 61 -12.56 -3.96 1.96
C SER A 61 -13.40 -4.70 0.91
N ILE A 62 -12.77 -5.25 -0.13
CA ILE A 62 -13.45 -6.06 -1.15
C ILE A 62 -14.08 -7.31 -0.53
N SER A 63 -13.37 -7.98 0.38
CA SER A 63 -13.87 -9.16 1.08
C SER A 63 -15.06 -8.82 1.98
N ASN A 64 -14.95 -7.70 2.72
CA ASN A 64 -16.00 -7.19 3.61
C ASN A 64 -17.24 -6.72 2.86
N TYR A 65 -17.10 -6.19 1.64
CA TYR A 65 -18.25 -5.86 0.78
C TYR A 65 -19.10 -7.11 0.51
N HIS A 66 -18.48 -8.21 0.07
CA HIS A 66 -19.20 -9.44 -0.22
C HIS A 66 -19.85 -10.04 1.03
N HIS A 67 -19.13 -10.04 2.16
CA HIS A 67 -19.67 -10.50 3.43
C HIS A 67 -20.89 -9.68 3.87
N THR A 68 -20.75 -8.36 3.94
CA THR A 68 -21.81 -7.43 4.40
C THR A 68 -23.04 -7.52 3.51
N ARG A 69 -22.84 -7.52 2.18
CA ARG A 69 -23.92 -7.65 1.21
C ARG A 69 -24.66 -8.98 1.37
N GLY A 70 -23.92 -10.07 1.55
CA GLY A 70 -24.49 -11.41 1.80
C GLY A 70 -25.36 -11.43 3.06
N SER A 71 -24.88 -10.86 4.15
CA SER A 71 -25.62 -10.78 5.41
C SER A 71 -26.96 -10.04 5.26
N TYR A 72 -27.00 -8.90 4.56
CA TYR A 72 -28.26 -8.20 4.31
C TYR A 72 -29.22 -8.96 3.39
N ILE A 73 -28.72 -9.75 2.45
CA ILE A 73 -29.58 -10.62 1.62
C ILE A 73 -30.25 -11.69 2.48
N ILE A 74 -29.50 -12.32 3.39
CA ILE A 74 -30.05 -13.31 4.32
C ILE A 74 -31.17 -12.68 5.16
N GLU A 75 -30.92 -11.50 5.73
CA GLU A 75 -31.91 -10.77 6.54
C GLU A 75 -33.16 -10.37 5.73
N MET A 76 -32.99 -9.93 4.48
CA MET A 76 -34.09 -9.59 3.58
C MET A 76 -34.98 -10.81 3.26
N VAL A 77 -34.36 -11.97 3.03
CA VAL A 77 -35.08 -13.22 2.76
C VAL A 77 -35.82 -13.70 4.01
N ALA A 78 -35.20 -13.57 5.19
CA ALA A 78 -35.81 -13.95 6.46
C ALA A 78 -36.95 -13.00 6.87
N ASN A 79 -36.86 -11.72 6.51
CA ASN A 79 -37.83 -10.68 6.89
C ASN A 79 -38.33 -9.86 5.69
N PRO A 80 -39.11 -10.45 4.75
CA PRO A 80 -39.45 -9.78 3.48
C PRO A 80 -40.25 -8.49 3.61
N SER A 81 -40.97 -8.29 4.72
CA SER A 81 -41.71 -7.06 5.00
C SER A 81 -40.82 -5.87 5.39
N VAL A 82 -39.56 -6.13 5.75
CA VAL A 82 -38.60 -5.11 6.19
C VAL A 82 -37.81 -4.61 4.97
N MET A 83 -38.37 -3.61 4.30
CA MET A 83 -37.79 -3.05 3.06
C MET A 83 -36.45 -2.34 3.27
N ASP A 84 -36.07 -2.04 4.52
CA ASP A 84 -34.78 -1.40 4.79
C ASP A 84 -33.59 -2.31 4.47
N PHE A 85 -33.72 -3.64 4.52
CA PHE A 85 -32.65 -4.53 4.06
C PHE A 85 -32.37 -4.39 2.55
N ALA A 86 -33.40 -4.17 1.73
CA ALA A 86 -33.22 -3.88 0.31
C ALA A 86 -32.48 -2.55 0.09
N LYS A 87 -32.78 -1.53 0.91
CA LYS A 87 -32.04 -0.25 0.87
C LYS A 87 -30.59 -0.42 1.34
N CYS A 88 -30.33 -1.20 2.39
CA CYS A 88 -28.98 -1.50 2.85
C CYS A 88 -28.14 -2.15 1.75
N ILE A 89 -28.70 -3.09 0.98
CA ILE A 89 -28.02 -3.71 -0.16
C ILE A 89 -27.66 -2.64 -1.22
N SER A 90 -28.60 -1.79 -1.61
CA SER A 90 -28.35 -0.69 -2.56
C SER A 90 -27.24 0.25 -2.06
N GLN A 91 -27.32 0.64 -0.78
CA GLN A 91 -26.33 1.53 -0.16
C GLN A 91 -24.93 0.91 -0.14
N VAL A 92 -24.82 -0.39 0.16
CA VAL A 92 -23.55 -1.12 0.14
C VAL A 92 -22.98 -1.18 -1.28
N ASP A 93 -23.82 -1.44 -2.28
CA ASP A 93 -23.42 -1.45 -3.69
C ASP A 93 -22.93 -0.07 -4.18
N GLU A 94 -23.66 1.00 -3.85
CA GLU A 94 -23.29 2.38 -4.20
C GLU A 94 -22.00 2.83 -3.51
N THR A 95 -21.86 2.53 -2.21
CA THR A 95 -20.66 2.85 -1.43
C THR A 95 -19.45 2.12 -2.00
N GLN A 96 -19.59 0.82 -2.34
CA GLN A 96 -18.49 0.06 -2.92
C GLN A 96 -18.08 0.59 -4.29
N PHE A 97 -19.04 1.00 -5.12
CA PHE A 97 -18.74 1.60 -6.42
C PHE A 97 -17.94 2.90 -6.28
N PHE A 98 -18.34 3.76 -5.35
CA PHE A 98 -17.62 5.02 -5.07
C PHE A 98 -16.21 4.75 -4.53
N ASN A 99 -16.09 3.88 -3.53
CA ASN A 99 -14.79 3.51 -2.94
C ASN A 99 -13.85 2.92 -3.99
N THR A 100 -14.35 2.06 -4.88
CA THR A 100 -13.55 1.48 -5.98
C THR A 100 -12.94 2.57 -6.87
N LYS A 101 -13.69 3.63 -7.18
CA LYS A 101 -13.18 4.76 -7.98
C LYS A 101 -12.10 5.53 -7.25
N LEU A 102 -12.30 5.81 -5.96
CA LEU A 102 -11.30 6.49 -5.14
C LEU A 102 -10.02 5.67 -5.02
N SER A 103 -10.14 4.35 -4.79
CA SER A 103 -8.99 3.44 -4.73
C SER A 103 -8.17 3.48 -6.02
N ILE A 104 -8.80 3.42 -7.20
CA ILE A 104 -8.08 3.50 -8.48
C ILE A 104 -7.31 4.82 -8.60
N GLN A 105 -7.92 5.94 -8.21
CA GLN A 105 -7.25 7.24 -8.22
C GLN A 105 -6.09 7.31 -7.23
N SER A 106 -6.27 6.74 -6.04
CA SER A 106 -5.22 6.64 -5.02
C SER A 106 -4.02 5.87 -5.54
N PHE A 107 -4.22 4.68 -6.13
CA PHE A 107 -3.12 3.87 -6.68
C PHE A 107 -2.33 4.60 -7.77
N ARG A 108 -3.01 5.27 -8.70
CA ARG A 108 -2.33 6.05 -9.74
C ARG A 108 -1.42 7.09 -9.10
N ASN A 109 -1.88 7.77 -8.05
CA ASN A 109 -1.10 8.77 -7.35
C ASN A 109 0.05 8.13 -6.56
N ASN A 110 -0.20 7.00 -5.89
CA ASN A 110 0.82 6.26 -5.13
C ASN A 110 1.95 5.78 -6.05
N TYR A 111 1.66 5.22 -7.23
CA TYR A 111 2.71 4.85 -8.19
C TYR A 111 3.56 6.05 -8.61
N ALA A 112 2.95 7.20 -8.88
CA ALA A 112 3.68 8.42 -9.23
C ALA A 112 4.55 8.93 -8.07
N LEU A 113 4.00 8.92 -6.85
CA LEU A 113 4.70 9.29 -5.62
C LEU A 113 5.91 8.38 -5.37
N LEU A 114 5.70 7.06 -5.37
CA LEU A 114 6.76 6.09 -5.11
C LEU A 114 7.85 6.16 -6.18
N TYR A 115 7.48 6.32 -7.45
CA TYR A 115 8.45 6.51 -8.52
C TYR A 115 9.30 7.77 -8.29
N ASP A 116 8.67 8.92 -8.01
CA ASP A 116 9.36 10.18 -7.76
C ASP A 116 10.28 10.09 -6.53
N LEU A 117 9.78 9.53 -5.42
CA LEU A 117 10.52 9.32 -4.17
C LEU A 117 11.76 8.45 -4.40
N VAL A 118 11.60 7.29 -5.04
CA VAL A 118 12.71 6.35 -5.26
C VAL A 118 13.75 6.93 -6.22
N ILE A 119 13.32 7.57 -7.31
CA ILE A 119 14.24 8.11 -8.31
C ILE A 119 15.04 9.28 -7.76
N LYS A 120 14.42 10.20 -7.01
CA LYS A 120 15.14 11.34 -6.40
C LYS A 120 16.21 10.90 -5.40
N ASN A 121 15.97 9.80 -4.70
CA ASN A 121 16.84 9.31 -3.64
C ASN A 121 17.72 8.12 -4.07
N LEU A 122 17.67 7.71 -5.35
CA LEU A 122 18.24 6.44 -5.82
C LEU A 122 19.72 6.23 -5.46
N GLU A 123 20.53 7.28 -5.56
CA GLU A 123 21.96 7.22 -5.21
C GLU A 123 22.19 6.91 -3.72
N LYS A 124 21.34 7.46 -2.85
CA LYS A 124 21.36 7.21 -1.40
C LYS A 124 20.79 5.84 -1.04
N LEU A 125 19.81 5.36 -1.80
CA LEU A 125 19.25 4.01 -1.65
C LEU A 125 20.22 2.91 -2.10
N ARG A 126 21.08 3.19 -3.09
CA ARG A 126 22.06 2.22 -3.61
C ARG A 126 23.28 2.05 -2.72
N THR A 127 23.72 3.12 -2.06
CA THR A 127 25.03 3.20 -1.42
C THR A 127 24.89 2.94 0.08
N PRO A 128 25.34 1.79 0.61
CA PRO A 128 25.65 1.69 2.03
C PRO A 128 26.81 2.66 2.28
N THR A 129 26.69 3.51 3.29
CA THR A 129 27.61 4.60 3.64
C THR A 129 29.04 4.36 3.16
N SER A 130 29.56 5.29 2.34
CA SER A 130 30.96 5.24 1.93
C SER A 130 31.84 5.37 3.18
N HIS A 131 32.33 4.24 3.70
CA HIS A 131 33.57 4.23 4.44
C HIS A 131 34.62 4.74 3.46
N VAL A 132 34.87 6.05 3.49
CA VAL A 132 36.20 6.51 3.15
C VAL A 132 37.05 5.95 4.28
N ASP A 133 37.58 4.74 4.10
CA ASP A 133 38.77 4.32 4.80
C ASP A 133 39.84 5.35 4.44
N SER A 134 39.87 6.46 5.18
CA SER A 134 41.06 7.27 5.35
C SER A 134 42.03 6.47 6.22
N LEU A 135 42.39 5.27 5.76
CA LEU A 135 43.71 4.72 5.99
C LEU A 135 44.62 5.50 5.05
N SER A 136 44.99 6.70 5.49
CA SER A 136 46.20 7.36 5.04
C SER A 136 47.35 6.40 5.33
N PHE A 137 47.70 5.59 4.35
CA PHE A 137 49.06 5.07 4.20
C PHE A 137 49.96 6.28 3.97
N TYR A 138 50.46 6.89 5.05
CA TYR A 138 51.79 7.51 5.19
C TYR A 138 52.01 7.85 6.67
#